data_AF-A0A1U8JK41-F1
#
_entry.id   AF-A0A1U8JK41-F1
#
_cell.length_a   1.000
_cell.length_b   1.000
_cell.length_c   1.000
_cell.angle_alpha   90.00
_cell.angle_beta   90.00
_cell.angle_gamma   90.00
#
_symmetry.space_group_name_H-M   'P 1'
#
loop_
_entity.id
_entity.type
_entity.pdbx_description
1 polymer ?
#
loop_
_entity_poly.entity_id
_entity_poly.type
_entity_poly.pdbx_seq_one_letter_code
_entity_poly.pdbx_strand_id
1 'polypeptide(L)'
;MADGDDPVIGPEGKGRGPKDLSGVWGAVGYAPLLALRQYRSRQFTPPTYGLAQCEFVFTGNNYKKKVREISNAWNQTRRMKKFIANPMTTPEYNRWWNQRLNDNIPTSDQGNPQSIEEHLKVIPSELEIIRQDFERKSLELEKRIEQLEEEKMQLGVDVDVQKLEAEKLRKGKNKAEEDLDSLKTDYKKLRRSMRTAGLGKTFEQWRHEVKEEKSKANKWEEKFRDAQAREGALKRSLVESQNEKKGLKTRVSELERSLYQYRSRNSAIELKASQNRIKELKENIEELKTVLQNRELQIELLEVNNKRCKEQLHQS
;
A
#
# COMPACT_ATOMS: atom_id res chain seq x y z
N MET A 1 47.01 35.84 35.86
CA MET A 1 48.13 35.90 34.90
C MET A 1 47.53 36.26 33.56
N ALA A 2 47.83 37.50 33.13
CA ALA A 2 47.59 38.12 31.83
C ALA A 2 46.11 38.21 31.40
N ASP A 3 45.38 39.29 31.68
CA ASP A 3 45.57 40.71 31.30
C ASP A 3 45.33 41.00 29.81
N GLY A 4 44.44 41.97 29.60
CA GLY A 4 44.52 42.97 28.55
C GLY A 4 43.41 42.89 27.50
N ASP A 5 42.72 43.95 27.11
CA ASP A 5 42.56 45.35 27.56
C ASP A 5 41.43 45.90 26.65
N ASP A 6 40.38 46.46 27.23
CA ASP A 6 39.59 47.53 26.59
C ASP A 6 40.33 48.86 26.84
N PRO A 7 39.97 50.04 26.29
CA PRO A 7 39.18 50.43 25.10
C PRO A 7 39.97 51.52 24.29
N VAL A 8 39.35 52.29 23.38
CA VAL A 8 39.50 53.77 23.31
C VAL A 8 38.69 54.39 22.14
N ILE A 9 37.90 55.36 22.58
CA ILE A 9 37.19 56.49 21.97
C ILE A 9 37.99 57.24 20.87
N GLY A 10 37.31 57.67 19.80
CA GLY A 10 37.81 58.77 18.96
C GLY A 10 36.88 59.15 17.79
N PRO A 11 36.50 60.43 17.58
CA PRO A 11 35.39 60.85 16.71
C PRO A 11 35.85 61.49 15.38
N GLU A 12 34.89 62.04 14.62
CA GLU A 12 35.05 62.93 13.44
C GLU A 12 35.30 62.22 12.09
N GLY A 13 34.68 62.58 10.97
CA GLY A 13 33.78 63.69 10.69
C GLY A 13 33.12 63.57 9.32
N LYS A 14 31.95 64.23 9.25
CA LYS A 14 31.43 65.06 8.15
C LYS A 14 31.28 64.45 6.74
N GLY A 15 30.01 64.42 6.31
CA GLY A 15 29.63 65.21 5.14
C GLY A 15 28.77 64.52 4.10
N ARG A 16 27.45 64.64 4.24
CA ARG A 16 26.57 65.30 3.25
C ARG A 16 25.11 65.27 3.73
N GLY A 17 24.55 66.45 3.94
CA GLY A 17 23.12 66.61 4.20
C GLY A 17 22.28 66.18 3.01
N PRO A 18 20.96 66.01 3.23
CA PRO A 18 20.09 66.98 2.60
C PRO A 18 18.97 67.47 3.52
N LYS A 19 18.82 68.80 3.49
CA LYS A 19 17.55 69.53 3.45
C LYS A 19 16.63 69.36 4.66
N ASP A 20 16.55 70.44 5.43
CA ASP A 20 15.32 70.83 6.12
C ASP A 20 14.13 70.58 5.20
N LEU A 21 13.11 69.88 5.72
CA LEU A 21 11.68 70.16 5.53
C LEU A 21 10.89 69.12 6.34
N SER A 22 10.40 69.58 7.50
CA SER A 22 9.08 69.22 8.08
C SER A 22 8.62 67.76 7.93
N GLY A 23 8.80 66.98 9.00
CA GLY A 23 8.22 65.63 9.09
C GLY A 23 6.69 65.63 9.03
N VAL A 24 6.15 64.77 8.15
CA VAL A 24 4.88 63.98 8.14
C VAL A 24 3.55 64.64 8.57
N TRP A 25 3.51 65.85 9.10
CA TRP A 25 2.32 66.63 9.41
C TRP A 25 2.56 68.11 9.07
N GLY A 26 2.76 68.41 7.78
CA GLY A 26 2.82 69.77 7.27
C GLY A 26 1.48 70.49 7.47
N ALA A 27 1.51 71.62 8.17
CA ALA A 27 0.48 72.66 8.25
C ALA A 27 -0.98 72.19 8.35
N VAL A 28 -1.51 72.05 9.58
CA VAL A 28 -2.95 72.23 9.79
C VAL A 28 -3.24 73.72 9.63
N GLY A 29 -3.40 74.17 8.39
CA GLY A 29 -3.96 75.48 8.10
C GLY A 29 -5.35 75.57 8.73
N TYR A 30 -5.73 76.73 9.25
CA TYR A 30 -7.07 77.04 9.75
C TYR A 30 -8.20 76.85 8.69
N ALA A 31 -7.89 76.41 7.48
CA ALA A 31 -8.78 76.31 6.33
C ALA A 31 -9.88 75.23 6.43
N PRO A 32 -9.65 73.99 6.94
CA PRO A 32 -10.71 73.01 7.08
C PRO A 32 -11.78 73.43 8.10
N LEU A 33 -11.40 74.16 9.15
CA LEU A 33 -12.33 74.73 10.15
C LEU A 33 -13.19 75.84 9.56
N LEU A 34 -12.66 76.63 8.62
CA LEU A 34 -13.43 77.67 7.92
C LEU A 34 -14.34 77.08 6.83
N ALA A 35 -13.90 76.04 6.12
CA ALA A 35 -14.71 75.33 5.12
C ALA A 35 -15.92 74.61 5.74
N LEU A 36 -15.79 74.09 6.97
CA LEU A 36 -16.89 73.47 7.73
C LEU A 36 -18.00 74.45 8.12
N ARG A 37 -17.72 75.76 8.16
CA ARG A 37 -18.73 76.79 8.46
C ARG A 37 -19.59 77.16 7.24
N GLN A 38 -19.14 76.84 6.03
CA GLN A 38 -19.81 77.22 4.76
C GLN A 38 -20.68 76.10 4.17
N TYR A 39 -20.41 74.82 4.44
CA TYR A 39 -21.24 73.70 3.99
C TYR A 39 -22.12 73.16 5.12
N ARG A 40 -23.43 73.44 5.05
CA ARG A 40 -24.45 73.04 6.03
C ARG A 40 -24.77 71.53 6.00
N SER A 41 -23.80 70.63 6.31
CA SER A 41 -24.01 69.23 6.76
C SER A 41 -22.66 68.57 7.11
N ARG A 42 -22.41 68.23 8.38
CA ARG A 42 -22.78 66.99 9.13
C ARG A 42 -21.79 65.81 8.97
N GLN A 43 -20.58 65.99 9.48
CA GLN A 43 -19.82 64.94 10.16
C GLN A 43 -18.78 65.62 11.05
N PHE A 44 -18.81 65.34 12.34
CA PHE A 44 -17.79 65.79 13.29
C PHE A 44 -17.25 64.56 14.00
N THR A 45 -15.93 64.47 14.11
CA THR A 45 -15.22 63.44 14.87
C THR A 45 -14.86 64.03 16.24
N PRO A 46 -15.47 63.61 17.36
CA PRO A 46 -15.09 64.10 18.70
C PRO A 46 -13.78 63.45 19.21
N PRO A 47 -13.19 64.03 20.26
CA PRO A 47 -11.99 64.86 20.22
C PRO A 47 -10.68 64.05 20.15
N THR A 48 -9.66 64.63 19.51
CA THR A 48 -8.24 64.22 19.57
C THR A 48 -7.63 64.45 20.97
N TYR A 49 -8.42 64.30 22.03
CA TYR A 49 -7.97 64.48 23.41
C TYR A 49 -7.04 63.31 23.75
N GLY A 50 -5.75 63.60 23.95
CA GLY A 50 -4.72 62.60 24.25
C GLY A 50 -4.01 62.01 23.02
N LEU A 51 -4.28 62.47 21.78
CA LEU A 51 -3.54 61.98 20.61
C LEU A 51 -2.05 62.35 20.68
N ALA A 52 -1.75 63.54 21.21
CA ALA A 52 -0.40 64.00 21.50
C ALA A 52 0.31 63.21 22.62
N GLN A 53 -0.45 62.43 23.41
CA GLN A 53 0.07 61.56 24.48
C GLN A 53 0.16 60.09 24.04
N CYS A 54 -0.31 59.75 22.83
CA CYS A 54 -0.19 58.41 22.26
C CYS A 54 1.18 58.23 21.58
N GLU A 55 2.23 58.02 22.37
CA GLU A 55 3.47 57.43 21.84
C GLU A 55 3.17 55.97 21.42
N PHE A 56 3.02 55.74 20.12
CA PHE A 56 2.76 54.42 19.56
C PHE A 56 4.05 53.60 19.51
N VAL A 57 4.37 52.93 20.61
CA VAL A 57 5.37 51.85 20.59
C VAL A 57 4.67 50.58 20.08
N PHE A 58 4.89 50.24 18.82
CA PHE A 58 4.25 49.13 18.10
C PHE A 58 4.63 47.72 18.62
N THR A 59 5.50 47.65 19.63
CA THR A 59 6.08 46.41 20.16
C THR A 59 5.49 45.97 21.51
N GLY A 60 4.60 46.76 22.14
CA GLY A 60 4.00 46.41 23.43
C GLY A 60 2.72 45.60 23.32
N ASN A 61 2.52 44.57 24.17
CA ASN A 61 1.38 43.64 24.16
C ASN A 61 -0.04 44.29 24.22
N ASN A 62 -0.15 45.60 24.45
CA ASN A 62 -1.40 46.36 24.51
C ASN A 62 -1.72 47.20 23.25
N TYR A 63 -0.86 47.25 22.22
CA TYR A 63 -1.09 48.12 21.06
C TYR A 63 -2.36 47.74 20.28
N LYS A 64 -2.61 46.44 20.08
CA LYS A 64 -3.81 45.96 19.35
C LYS A 64 -5.11 46.33 20.06
N LYS A 65 -5.08 46.46 21.38
CA LYS A 65 -6.24 46.87 22.18
C LYS A 65 -6.52 48.37 22.00
N LYS A 66 -5.50 49.23 22.10
CA LYS A 66 -5.60 50.68 21.86
C LYS A 66 -6.05 51.01 20.43
N VAL A 67 -5.50 50.34 19.42
CA VAL A 67 -5.89 50.54 18.01
C VAL A 67 -7.37 50.20 17.80
N ARG A 68 -7.85 49.12 18.45
CA ARG A 68 -9.24 48.70 18.36
C ARG A 68 -10.19 49.68 19.08
N GLU A 69 -9.78 50.22 20.22
CA GLU A 69 -10.55 51.24 20.95
C GLU A 69 -10.68 52.54 20.15
N ILE A 70 -9.60 53.02 19.52
CA ILE A 70 -9.63 54.20 18.64
C ILE A 70 -10.50 53.96 17.41
N SER A 71 -10.35 52.81 16.76
CA SER A 71 -11.17 52.43 15.61
C SER A 71 -12.66 52.34 15.97
N ASN A 72 -12.98 51.75 17.13
CA ASN A 72 -14.35 51.68 17.63
C ASN A 72 -14.93 53.07 17.96
N ALA A 73 -14.11 53.98 18.52
CA ALA A 73 -14.52 55.35 18.79
C ALA A 73 -14.78 56.14 17.50
N TRP A 74 -13.97 55.95 16.46
CA TRP A 74 -14.20 56.54 15.13
C TRP A 74 -15.46 56.01 14.44
N ASN A 75 -15.78 54.74 14.63
CA ASN A 75 -17.02 54.15 14.12
C ASN A 75 -18.28 54.62 14.87
N GLN A 76 -18.14 55.19 16.08
CA GLN A 76 -19.24 55.79 16.84
C GLN A 76 -19.50 57.25 16.42
N THR A 77 -19.98 57.43 15.18
CA THR A 77 -20.44 58.75 14.71
C THR A 77 -21.70 59.18 15.47
N ARG A 78 -21.59 60.12 16.41
CA ARG A 78 -22.76 60.71 17.07
C ARG A 78 -23.43 61.75 16.16
N ARG A 79 -24.63 61.44 15.65
CA ARG A 79 -25.49 62.42 14.95
C ARG A 79 -26.21 63.31 15.97
N MET A 80 -25.93 64.61 15.97
CA MET A 80 -26.75 65.57 16.74
C MET A 80 -28.15 65.73 16.13
N LYS A 81 -29.18 65.75 16.99
CA LYS A 81 -30.57 66.08 16.65
C LYS A 81 -30.60 67.52 16.10
N LYS A 82 -31.38 67.75 15.04
CA LYS A 82 -31.49 69.04 14.35
C LYS A 82 -31.94 70.11 15.35
N PHE A 83 -31.03 70.97 15.79
CA PHE A 83 -31.40 72.20 16.51
C PHE A 83 -31.93 73.18 15.47
N ILE A 84 -33.21 73.54 15.56
CA ILE A 84 -33.75 74.68 14.81
C ILE A 84 -33.30 75.92 15.58
N ALA A 85 -32.07 76.36 15.32
CA ALA A 85 -31.66 77.70 15.71
C ALA A 85 -32.33 78.66 14.71
N ASN A 86 -33.16 79.58 15.21
CA ASN A 86 -33.69 80.70 14.43
C ASN A 86 -32.55 81.38 13.65
N PRO A 87 -32.78 81.82 12.40
CA PRO A 87 -31.76 82.52 11.64
C PRO A 87 -31.41 83.83 12.36
N MET A 88 -30.24 83.87 13.01
CA MET A 88 -29.60 85.09 13.53
C MET A 88 -28.98 85.92 12.38
N THR A 89 -29.70 86.10 11.29
CA THR A 89 -29.36 87.08 10.24
C THR A 89 -30.32 88.24 10.41
N THR A 90 -29.80 89.36 10.92
CA THR A 90 -30.53 90.62 11.02
C THR A 90 -31.07 91.01 9.63
N PRO A 91 -32.30 91.56 9.52
CA PRO A 91 -32.94 91.93 8.25
C PRO A 91 -32.11 92.90 7.38
N GLU A 92 -31.16 93.61 7.99
CA GLU A 92 -30.26 94.56 7.37
C GLU A 92 -29.32 93.93 6.34
N TYR A 93 -28.90 92.67 6.52
CA TYR A 93 -27.98 92.00 5.59
C TYR A 93 -28.63 91.68 4.24
N ASN A 94 -29.89 91.24 4.23
CA ASN A 94 -30.63 90.99 2.99
C ASN A 94 -30.92 92.29 2.24
N ARG A 95 -31.12 93.40 2.96
CA ARG A 95 -31.29 94.73 2.36
C ARG A 95 -30.01 95.19 1.66
N TRP A 96 -28.86 94.99 2.29
CA TRP A 96 -27.55 95.30 1.72
C TRP A 96 -27.22 94.46 0.47
N TRP A 97 -27.59 93.18 0.46
CA TRP A 97 -27.35 92.29 -0.69
C TRP A 97 -28.23 92.66 -1.90
N ASN A 98 -29.50 92.97 -1.68
CA ASN A 98 -30.43 93.37 -2.76
C ASN A 98 -30.08 94.74 -3.38
N GLN A 99 -29.46 95.66 -2.62
CA GLN A 99 -29.05 96.98 -3.12
C GLN A 99 -27.95 96.84 -4.20
N ARG A 100 -26.96 95.97 -4.00
CA ARG A 100 -25.84 95.79 -4.96
C ARG A 100 -26.22 95.15 -6.29
N LEU A 101 -27.27 94.33 -6.31
CA LEU A 101 -27.65 93.58 -7.51
C LEU A 101 -28.34 94.50 -8.54
N ASN A 102 -28.96 95.59 -8.09
CA ASN A 102 -29.64 96.56 -8.96
C ASN A 102 -28.74 97.71 -9.44
N ASP A 103 -27.59 97.95 -8.81
CA ASP A 103 -26.68 99.06 -9.19
C ASP A 103 -25.75 98.74 -10.39
N ASN A 104 -25.81 97.52 -10.96
CA ASN A 104 -24.90 97.08 -12.04
C ASN A 104 -25.57 96.85 -13.41
N ILE A 105 -26.82 97.30 -13.61
CA ILE A 105 -27.44 97.32 -14.94
C ILE A 105 -27.51 98.79 -15.40
N PRO A 106 -26.67 99.23 -16.34
CA PRO A 106 -26.89 100.53 -16.98
C PRO A 106 -28.18 100.46 -17.80
N THR A 107 -29.18 101.24 -17.39
CA THR A 107 -30.34 101.59 -18.20
C THR A 107 -29.82 102.30 -19.46
N SER A 108 -29.84 101.64 -20.63
CA SER A 108 -29.53 102.28 -21.91
C SER A 108 -30.82 102.76 -22.58
N ASP A 109 -31.09 104.05 -22.50
CA ASP A 109 -32.06 104.74 -23.36
C ASP A 109 -31.49 105.00 -24.75
N GLN A 110 -32.41 105.07 -25.71
CA GLN A 110 -32.33 105.07 -27.17
C GLN A 110 -31.23 105.91 -27.85
N GLY A 111 -30.69 105.39 -28.97
CA GLY A 111 -30.23 106.26 -30.07
C GLY A 111 -29.11 105.80 -31.03
N ASN A 112 -29.15 104.61 -31.63
CA ASN A 112 -28.79 104.42 -33.05
C ASN A 112 -29.06 102.97 -33.55
N PRO A 113 -29.75 102.76 -34.69
CA PRO A 113 -30.06 101.45 -35.22
C PRO A 113 -28.98 101.00 -36.22
N GLN A 114 -27.91 100.39 -35.71
CA GLN A 114 -27.07 99.52 -36.51
C GLN A 114 -26.85 98.22 -35.74
N SER A 115 -27.37 97.16 -36.34
CA SER A 115 -27.64 95.85 -35.79
C SER A 115 -26.42 95.19 -35.18
N ILE A 116 -26.45 95.01 -33.86
CA ILE A 116 -25.61 94.03 -33.13
C ILE A 116 -25.69 92.64 -33.79
N GLU A 117 -26.79 92.35 -34.49
CA GLU A 117 -27.04 91.13 -35.26
C GLU A 117 -26.12 90.93 -36.49
N GLU A 118 -25.54 91.99 -37.08
CA GLU A 118 -24.61 91.85 -38.22
C GLU A 118 -23.17 91.52 -37.79
N HIS A 119 -22.74 91.91 -36.59
CA HIS A 119 -21.42 91.54 -36.06
C HIS A 119 -21.35 90.08 -35.56
N LEU A 120 -22.51 89.44 -35.36
CA LEU A 120 -22.60 88.06 -34.86
C LEU A 120 -22.66 87.01 -35.98
N LYS A 121 -22.63 87.41 -37.26
CA LYS A 121 -22.97 86.51 -38.38
C LYS A 121 -21.80 85.84 -39.11
N VAL A 122 -20.53 86.13 -38.79
CA VAL A 122 -19.38 85.57 -39.55
C VAL A 122 -18.17 85.10 -38.71
N ILE A 123 -18.17 85.29 -37.37
CA ILE A 123 -17.05 84.82 -36.54
C ILE A 123 -17.61 84.03 -35.36
N PRO A 124 -17.29 82.72 -35.23
CA PRO A 124 -17.60 81.98 -34.01
C PRO A 124 -16.96 82.73 -32.83
N SER A 125 -17.77 83.17 -31.88
CA SER A 125 -17.23 83.78 -30.66
C SER A 125 -16.34 82.78 -29.92
N GLU A 126 -15.31 83.26 -29.22
CA GLU A 126 -14.40 82.39 -28.44
C GLU A 126 -15.15 81.44 -27.50
N LEU A 127 -16.32 81.88 -27.00
CA LEU A 127 -17.22 81.08 -26.16
C LEU A 127 -17.88 79.91 -26.91
N GLU A 128 -18.24 80.08 -28.19
CA GLU A 128 -18.83 79.02 -29.02
C GLU A 128 -17.81 77.91 -29.29
N ILE A 129 -16.54 78.28 -29.50
CA ILE A 129 -15.41 77.35 -29.66
C ILE A 129 -15.17 76.57 -28.36
N ILE A 130 -15.16 77.27 -27.21
CA ILE A 130 -15.01 76.64 -25.89
C ILE A 130 -16.17 75.67 -25.60
N ARG A 131 -17.40 76.01 -25.99
CA ARG A 131 -18.57 75.13 -25.80
C ARG A 131 -18.46 73.85 -26.62
N GLN A 132 -18.11 73.95 -27.90
CA GLN A 132 -17.93 72.78 -28.77
C GLN A 132 -16.78 71.88 -28.30
N ASP A 133 -15.69 72.46 -27.79
CA ASP A 133 -14.58 71.69 -27.20
C ASP A 133 -14.98 71.00 -25.89
N PHE A 134 -15.81 71.64 -25.07
CA PHE A 134 -16.36 71.02 -23.86
C PHE A 134 -17.28 69.84 -24.21
N GLU A 135 -18.20 70.00 -25.17
CA GLU A 135 -19.08 68.93 -25.65
C GLU A 135 -18.27 67.75 -26.20
N ARG A 136 -17.22 68.01 -27.00
CA ARG A 136 -16.34 66.96 -27.54
C ARG A 136 -15.64 66.18 -26.43
N LYS A 137 -15.10 66.88 -25.42
CA LYS A 137 -14.47 66.26 -24.25
C LYS A 137 -15.48 65.49 -23.40
N SER A 138 -16.71 65.99 -23.27
CA SER A 138 -17.78 65.28 -22.55
C SER A 138 -18.12 63.96 -23.22
N LEU A 139 -18.28 63.95 -24.55
CA LEU A 139 -18.54 62.73 -25.33
C LEU A 139 -17.38 61.74 -25.26
N GLU A 140 -16.14 62.23 -25.25
CA GLU A 140 -14.95 61.38 -25.07
C GLU A 140 -14.92 60.73 -23.67
N LEU A 141 -15.26 61.49 -22.63
CA LEU A 141 -15.35 60.98 -21.26
C LEU A 141 -16.49 59.96 -21.12
N GLU A 142 -17.66 60.20 -21.72
CA GLU A 142 -18.77 59.25 -21.72
C GLU A 142 -18.38 57.91 -22.36
N LYS A 143 -17.74 57.94 -23.54
CA LYS A 143 -17.22 56.72 -24.19
C LYS A 143 -16.21 55.98 -23.30
N ARG A 144 -15.37 56.72 -22.56
CA ARG A 144 -14.39 56.12 -21.67
C ARG A 144 -15.03 55.53 -20.41
N ILE A 145 -16.11 56.12 -19.91
CA ILE A 145 -16.92 55.54 -18.82
C ILE A 145 -17.56 54.23 -19.28
N GLU A 146 -18.17 54.21 -20.48
CA GLU A 146 -18.79 53.02 -21.05
C GLU A 146 -17.77 51.88 -21.22
N GLN A 147 -16.57 52.17 -21.77
CA GLN A 147 -15.48 51.20 -21.88
C GLN A 147 -15.04 50.64 -20.51
N LEU A 148 -14.89 51.50 -19.50
CA LEU A 148 -14.51 51.07 -18.16
C LEU A 148 -15.61 50.23 -17.49
N GLU A 149 -16.88 50.51 -17.76
CA GLU A 149 -18.00 49.69 -17.29
C GLU A 149 -18.00 48.32 -17.95
N GLU A 150 -17.76 48.22 -19.26
CA GLU A 150 -17.60 46.95 -19.97
C GLU A 150 -16.41 46.13 -19.45
N GLU A 151 -15.24 46.75 -19.30
CA GLU A 151 -14.04 46.09 -18.74
C GLU A 151 -14.30 45.59 -17.32
N LYS A 152 -14.97 46.38 -16.48
CA LYS A 152 -15.36 45.97 -15.13
C LYS A 152 -16.32 44.78 -15.14
N MET A 153 -17.28 44.75 -16.06
CA MET A 153 -18.21 43.62 -16.21
C MET A 153 -17.46 42.35 -16.65
N GLN A 154 -16.55 42.47 -17.62
CA GLN A 154 -15.73 41.36 -18.09
C GLN A 154 -14.84 40.79 -16.97
N LEU A 155 -14.13 41.65 -16.24
CA LEU A 155 -13.33 41.24 -15.09
C LEU A 155 -14.17 40.59 -13.99
N GLY A 156 -15.41 41.05 -13.80
CA GLY A 156 -16.36 40.43 -12.87
C GLY A 156 -16.66 38.97 -13.24
N VAL A 157 -16.93 38.72 -14.52
CA VAL A 157 -17.17 37.35 -15.04
C VAL A 157 -15.92 36.49 -14.88
N ASP A 158 -14.74 36.99 -15.24
CA ASP A 158 -13.48 36.26 -15.14
C ASP A 158 -13.16 35.83 -13.70
N VAL A 159 -13.41 36.72 -12.73
CA VAL A 159 -13.23 36.42 -11.30
C VAL A 159 -14.17 35.31 -10.84
N ASP A 160 -15.42 35.30 -11.29
CA ASP A 160 -16.37 34.26 -10.91
C ASP A 160 -16.06 32.91 -11.58
N VAL A 161 -15.56 32.90 -12.81
CA VAL A 161 -15.02 31.69 -13.47
C VAL A 161 -13.84 31.13 -12.66
N GLN A 162 -12.88 31.97 -12.28
CA GLN A 162 -11.71 31.54 -11.48
C GLN A 162 -12.12 30.98 -10.11
N LYS A 163 -13.11 31.59 -9.44
CA LYS A 163 -13.65 31.05 -8.18
C LYS A 163 -14.24 29.66 -8.38
N LEU A 164 -15.01 29.44 -9.45
CA LEU A 164 -15.64 28.16 -9.74
C LEU A 164 -14.59 27.08 -10.05
N GLU A 165 -13.55 27.41 -10.81
CA GLU A 165 -12.43 26.51 -11.09
C GLU A 165 -11.65 26.15 -9.82
N ALA A 166 -11.33 27.14 -8.98
CA ALA A 166 -10.66 26.92 -7.71
C ALA A 166 -11.48 26.01 -6.78
N GLU A 167 -12.81 26.17 -6.75
CA GLU A 167 -13.69 25.31 -5.97
C GLU A 167 -13.72 23.87 -6.49
N LYS A 168 -13.77 23.67 -7.82
CA LYS A 168 -13.65 22.34 -8.44
C LYS A 168 -12.32 21.68 -8.10
N LEU A 169 -11.21 22.40 -8.22
CA LEU A 169 -9.88 21.89 -7.86
C LEU A 169 -9.80 21.50 -6.38
N ARG A 170 -10.38 22.32 -5.48
CA ARG A 170 -10.45 21.99 -4.05
C ARG A 170 -11.24 20.71 -3.79
N LYS A 171 -12.40 20.54 -4.44
CA LYS A 171 -13.21 19.31 -4.32
C LYS A 171 -12.45 18.09 -4.84
N GLY A 172 -11.77 18.22 -5.98
CA GLY A 172 -10.93 17.15 -6.54
C GLY A 172 -9.78 16.76 -5.61
N LYS A 173 -9.07 17.74 -5.03
CA LYS A 173 -7.98 17.51 -4.08
C LYS A 173 -8.48 16.75 -2.83
N ASN A 174 -9.58 17.20 -2.24
CA ASN A 174 -10.14 16.54 -1.04
C ASN A 174 -10.50 15.08 -1.31
N LYS A 175 -11.12 14.79 -2.47
CA LYS A 175 -11.43 13.40 -2.85
C LYS A 175 -10.18 12.54 -3.03
N ALA A 176 -9.15 13.07 -3.69
CA ALA A 176 -7.89 12.35 -3.87
C ALA A 176 -7.18 12.06 -2.52
N GLU A 177 -7.31 12.97 -1.55
CA GLU A 177 -6.78 12.80 -0.20
C GLU A 177 -7.56 11.73 0.59
N GLU A 178 -8.88 11.71 0.49
CA GLU A 178 -9.73 10.64 1.04
C GLU A 178 -9.39 9.26 0.44
N ASP A 179 -9.23 9.19 -0.90
CA ASP A 179 -8.84 7.96 -1.60
C ASP A 179 -7.45 7.47 -1.15
N LEU A 180 -6.50 8.39 -0.96
CA LEU A 180 -5.16 8.08 -0.45
C LEU A 180 -5.20 7.52 0.98
N ASP A 181 -6.00 8.13 1.85
CA ASP A 181 -6.18 7.65 3.22
C ASP A 181 -6.87 6.28 3.26
N SER A 182 -7.88 6.06 2.42
CA SER A 182 -8.50 4.74 2.25
C SER A 182 -7.46 3.69 1.84
N LEU A 183 -6.69 3.97 0.77
CA LEU A 183 -5.64 3.06 0.28
C LEU A 183 -4.58 2.76 1.36
N LYS A 184 -4.18 3.77 2.14
CA LYS A 184 -3.25 3.62 3.27
C LYS A 184 -3.82 2.72 4.36
N THR A 185 -5.12 2.80 4.64
CA THR A 185 -5.77 1.89 5.60
C THR A 185 -5.83 0.46 5.07
N ASP A 186 -6.15 0.27 3.79
CA ASP A 186 -6.23 -1.04 3.18
C ASP A 186 -4.85 -1.71 3.08
N TYR A 187 -3.81 -0.96 2.75
CA TYR A 187 -2.43 -1.45 2.80
C TYR A 187 -2.04 -1.91 4.21
N LYS A 188 -2.39 -1.14 5.26
CA LYS A 188 -2.13 -1.54 6.65
C LYS A 188 -2.88 -2.83 7.02
N LYS A 189 -4.14 -2.98 6.58
CA LYS A 189 -4.93 -4.21 6.78
C LYS A 189 -4.28 -5.40 6.06
N LEU A 190 -3.91 -5.24 4.78
CA LEU A 190 -3.22 -6.27 3.99
C LEU A 190 -1.91 -6.72 4.66
N ARG A 191 -1.10 -5.78 5.12
CA ARG A 191 0.15 -6.12 5.82
C ARG A 191 -0.10 -6.90 7.12
N ARG A 192 -1.17 -6.57 7.86
CA ARG A 192 -1.57 -7.32 9.07
C ARG A 192 -2.10 -8.71 8.71
N SER A 193 -2.92 -8.84 7.67
CA SER A 193 -3.44 -10.15 7.24
C SER A 193 -2.31 -11.05 6.72
N MET A 194 -1.35 -10.53 5.96
CA MET A 194 -0.16 -11.29 5.53
C MET A 194 0.66 -11.81 6.72
N ARG A 195 0.84 -11.01 7.78
CA ARG A 195 1.50 -11.45 9.01
C ARG A 195 0.70 -12.54 9.74
N THR A 196 -0.62 -12.38 9.80
CA THR A 196 -1.52 -13.33 10.50
C THR A 196 -1.62 -14.66 9.77
N ALA A 197 -1.70 -14.64 8.45
CA ALA A 197 -1.74 -15.84 7.60
C ALA A 197 -0.39 -16.58 7.53
N GLY A 198 0.64 -16.14 8.28
CA GLY A 198 1.97 -16.74 8.24
C GLY A 198 2.71 -16.53 6.91
N LEU A 199 2.14 -15.77 5.97
CA LEU A 199 2.79 -15.31 4.72
C LEU A 199 3.88 -14.26 4.99
N GLY A 200 4.01 -13.80 6.24
CA GLY A 200 5.10 -12.94 6.71
C GLY A 200 6.45 -13.65 6.84
N LYS A 201 6.58 -14.92 6.41
CA LYS A 201 7.88 -15.57 6.27
C LYS A 201 8.76 -14.76 5.33
N THR A 202 9.97 -14.44 5.78
CA THR A 202 10.94 -13.75 4.91
C THR A 202 11.34 -14.69 3.78
N PHE A 203 11.69 -14.12 2.62
CA PHE A 203 12.17 -14.89 1.46
C PHE A 203 13.33 -15.85 1.83
N GLU A 204 14.16 -15.47 2.80
CA GLU A 204 15.24 -16.30 3.31
C GLU A 204 14.75 -17.55 4.05
N GLN A 205 13.69 -17.44 4.85
CA GLN A 205 13.09 -18.60 5.52
C GLN A 205 12.53 -19.59 4.50
N TRP A 206 11.84 -19.11 3.46
CA TRP A 206 11.38 -19.95 2.36
C TRP A 206 12.54 -20.66 1.65
N ARG A 207 13.64 -19.95 1.38
CA ARG A 207 14.83 -20.59 0.79
C ARG A 207 15.44 -21.64 1.70
N HIS A 208 15.43 -21.44 3.02
CA HIS A 208 15.93 -22.42 3.96
C HIS A 208 15.04 -23.68 3.98
N GLU A 209 13.72 -23.50 4.08
CA GLU A 209 12.75 -24.60 4.05
C GLU A 209 12.84 -25.41 2.76
N VAL A 210 12.95 -24.74 1.60
CA VAL A 210 13.12 -25.43 0.31
C VAL A 210 14.43 -26.22 0.26
N LYS A 211 15.52 -25.70 0.85
CA LYS A 211 16.79 -26.44 0.94
C LYS A 211 16.69 -27.66 1.86
N GLU A 212 16.02 -27.53 3.01
CA GLU A 212 15.78 -28.66 3.92
C GLU A 212 14.89 -29.73 3.29
N GLU A 213 13.81 -29.36 2.63
CA GLU A 213 12.95 -30.33 1.94
C GLU A 213 13.69 -31.02 0.80
N LYS A 214 14.55 -30.30 0.08
CA LYS A 214 15.41 -30.89 -0.95
C LYS A 214 16.41 -31.89 -0.36
N SER A 215 17.02 -31.59 0.80
CA SER A 215 17.94 -32.53 1.45
C SER A 215 17.21 -33.78 1.98
N LYS A 216 15.98 -33.61 2.52
CA LYS A 216 15.11 -34.73 2.91
C LYS A 216 14.73 -35.60 1.70
N ALA A 217 14.35 -34.99 0.58
CA ALA A 217 14.01 -35.72 -0.65
C ALA A 217 15.20 -36.56 -1.15
N ASN A 218 16.40 -35.99 -1.20
CA ASN A 218 17.61 -36.71 -1.57
C ASN A 218 17.88 -37.90 -0.65
N LYS A 219 17.67 -37.74 0.67
CA LYS A 219 17.82 -38.83 1.65
C LYS A 219 16.82 -39.96 1.43
N TRP A 220 15.58 -39.63 1.02
CA TRP A 220 14.59 -40.64 0.65
C TRP A 220 14.94 -41.35 -0.66
N GLU A 221 15.48 -40.63 -1.63
CA GLU A 221 15.93 -41.19 -2.90
C GLU A 221 17.07 -42.21 -2.69
N GLU A 222 18.03 -41.90 -1.81
CA GLU A 222 19.10 -42.82 -1.44
C GLU A 222 18.57 -44.10 -0.78
N LYS A 223 17.67 -43.96 0.21
CA LYS A 223 17.01 -45.12 0.83
C LYS A 223 16.22 -45.96 -0.18
N PHE A 224 15.60 -45.32 -1.17
CA PHE A 224 14.87 -46.01 -2.22
C PHE A 224 15.81 -46.83 -3.09
N ARG A 225 16.95 -46.26 -3.50
CA ARG A 225 18.01 -47.00 -4.23
C ARG A 225 18.52 -48.20 -3.44
N ASP A 226 18.76 -48.03 -2.14
CA ASP A 226 19.20 -49.12 -1.26
C ASP A 226 18.17 -50.23 -1.15
N ALA A 227 16.89 -49.87 -0.98
CA ALA A 227 15.79 -50.83 -0.93
C ALA A 227 15.68 -51.62 -2.24
N GLN A 228 15.81 -50.94 -3.38
CA GLN A 228 15.80 -51.57 -4.70
C GLN A 228 16.99 -52.52 -4.90
N ALA A 229 18.18 -52.14 -4.44
CA ALA A 229 19.36 -53.01 -4.49
C ALA A 229 19.18 -54.29 -3.65
N ARG A 230 18.59 -54.16 -2.45
CA ARG A 230 18.25 -55.30 -1.59
C ARG A 230 17.20 -56.20 -2.21
N GLU A 231 16.15 -55.63 -2.80
CA GLU A 231 15.14 -56.40 -3.53
C GLU A 231 15.78 -57.19 -4.69
N GLY A 232 16.66 -56.55 -5.46
CA GLY A 232 17.42 -57.20 -6.53
C GLY A 232 18.33 -58.33 -6.05
N ALA A 233 18.94 -58.19 -4.86
CA ALA A 233 19.72 -59.26 -4.23
C ALA A 233 18.82 -60.43 -3.79
N LEU A 234 17.67 -60.14 -3.15
CA LEU A 234 16.72 -61.16 -2.72
C LEU A 234 16.16 -61.95 -3.90
N LYS A 235 15.78 -61.29 -4.99
CA LYS A 235 15.31 -61.97 -6.22
C LYS A 235 16.36 -62.93 -6.78
N ARG A 236 17.64 -62.54 -6.78
CA ARG A 236 18.74 -63.42 -7.21
C ARG A 236 18.88 -64.64 -6.30
N SER A 237 18.92 -64.44 -4.99
CA SER A 237 18.99 -65.55 -4.02
C SER A 237 17.79 -66.50 -4.10
N LEU A 238 16.60 -65.97 -4.41
CA LEU A 238 15.40 -66.78 -4.60
C LEU A 238 15.55 -67.71 -5.81
N VAL A 239 16.02 -67.19 -6.95
CA VAL A 239 16.24 -67.99 -8.16
C VAL A 239 17.31 -69.05 -7.92
N GLU A 240 18.40 -68.69 -7.23
CA GLU A 240 19.47 -69.63 -6.86
C GLU A 240 18.94 -70.77 -5.98
N SER A 241 18.21 -70.46 -4.91
CA SER A 241 17.61 -71.47 -4.03
C SER A 241 16.61 -72.39 -4.76
N GLN A 242 15.86 -71.85 -5.74
CA GLN A 242 14.96 -72.66 -6.57
C GLN A 242 15.73 -73.63 -7.47
N ASN A 243 16.86 -73.20 -8.03
CA ASN A 243 17.71 -74.04 -8.85
C ASN A 243 18.40 -75.12 -8.01
N GLU A 244 18.91 -74.77 -6.83
CA GLU A 244 19.45 -75.74 -5.87
C GLU A 244 18.40 -76.77 -5.47
N LYS A 245 17.18 -76.34 -5.14
CA LYS A 245 16.06 -77.24 -4.82
C LYS A 245 15.76 -78.21 -5.97
N LYS A 246 15.77 -77.73 -7.22
CA LYS A 246 15.61 -78.59 -8.40
C LYS A 246 16.74 -79.62 -8.50
N GLY A 247 17.99 -79.21 -8.31
CA GLY A 247 19.14 -80.10 -8.33
C GLY A 247 19.16 -81.11 -7.17
N LEU A 248 18.68 -80.73 -5.99
CA LEU A 248 18.49 -81.66 -4.88
C LEU A 248 17.39 -82.68 -5.19
N LYS A 249 16.28 -82.24 -5.80
CA LYS A 249 15.20 -83.14 -6.21
C LYS A 249 15.68 -84.21 -7.20
N THR A 250 16.53 -83.85 -8.17
CA THR A 250 17.10 -84.83 -9.11
C THR A 250 18.02 -85.82 -8.40
N ARG A 251 18.91 -85.36 -7.51
CA ARG A 251 19.79 -86.24 -6.71
C ARG A 251 19.02 -87.20 -5.82
N VAL A 252 17.94 -86.73 -5.18
CA VAL A 252 17.06 -87.60 -4.38
C VAL A 252 16.46 -88.70 -5.24
N SER A 253 15.94 -88.38 -6.42
CA SER A 253 15.40 -89.40 -7.34
C SER A 253 16.45 -90.41 -7.82
N GLU A 254 17.70 -89.98 -8.04
CA GLU A 254 18.81 -90.89 -8.36
C GLU A 254 19.15 -91.84 -7.20
N LEU A 255 19.18 -91.32 -5.97
CA LEU A 255 19.43 -92.10 -4.76
C LEU A 255 18.29 -93.09 -4.46
N GLU A 256 17.03 -92.69 -4.63
CA GLU A 256 15.89 -93.59 -4.50
C GLU A 256 15.98 -94.76 -5.48
N ARG A 257 16.37 -94.48 -6.74
CA ARG A 257 16.57 -95.51 -7.77
C ARG A 257 17.71 -96.46 -7.42
N SER A 258 18.86 -95.94 -6.96
CA SER A 258 20.00 -96.78 -6.60
C SER A 258 19.72 -97.63 -5.35
N LEU A 259 19.01 -97.08 -4.37
CA LEU A 259 18.59 -97.78 -3.16
C LEU A 259 17.61 -98.92 -3.48
N TYR A 260 16.63 -98.67 -4.36
CA TYR A 260 15.73 -99.71 -4.84
C TYR A 260 16.48 -100.85 -5.53
N GLN A 261 17.44 -100.53 -6.41
CA GLN A 261 18.28 -101.53 -7.07
C GLN A 261 19.11 -102.35 -6.08
N TYR A 262 19.70 -101.70 -5.07
CA TYR A 262 20.47 -102.38 -4.02
C TYR A 262 19.59 -103.35 -3.22
N ARG A 263 18.42 -102.89 -2.74
CA ARG A 263 17.46 -103.74 -2.02
C ARG A 263 17.00 -104.94 -2.84
N SER A 264 16.71 -104.71 -4.13
CA SER A 264 16.31 -105.78 -5.06
C SER A 264 17.41 -106.83 -5.23
N ARG A 265 18.66 -106.40 -5.43
CA ARG A 265 19.82 -107.31 -5.51
C ARG A 265 20.02 -108.08 -4.21
N ASN A 266 19.95 -107.41 -3.06
CA ASN A 266 20.13 -108.06 -1.77
C ASN A 266 19.06 -109.13 -1.53
N SER A 267 17.79 -108.82 -1.83
CA SER A 267 16.69 -109.78 -1.74
C SER A 267 16.90 -110.99 -2.67
N ALA A 268 17.40 -110.78 -3.89
CA ALA A 268 17.69 -111.86 -4.82
C ALA A 268 18.84 -112.77 -4.33
N ILE A 269 19.87 -112.18 -3.69
CA ILE A 269 20.98 -112.93 -3.09
C ILE A 269 20.48 -113.78 -1.91
N GLU A 270 19.67 -113.21 -1.02
CA GLU A 270 19.06 -113.93 0.11
C GLU A 270 18.15 -115.07 -0.36
N LEU A 271 17.30 -114.83 -1.36
CA LEU A 271 16.46 -115.86 -1.96
C LEU A 271 17.31 -116.99 -2.57
N LYS A 272 18.37 -116.67 -3.31
CA LYS A 272 19.27 -117.67 -3.88
C LYS A 272 19.96 -118.51 -2.80
N ALA A 273 20.39 -117.89 -1.71
CA ALA A 273 20.97 -118.62 -0.57
C ALA A 273 19.94 -119.57 0.06
N SER A 274 18.69 -119.13 0.26
CA SER A 274 17.62 -119.99 0.78
C SER A 274 17.29 -121.15 -0.16
N GLN A 275 17.26 -120.92 -1.47
CA GLN A 275 17.06 -121.96 -2.48
C GLN A 275 18.16 -123.02 -2.46
N ASN A 276 19.42 -122.60 -2.34
CA ASN A 276 20.55 -123.52 -2.22
C ASN A 276 20.42 -124.38 -0.96
N ARG A 277 20.01 -123.79 0.17
CA ARG A 277 19.79 -124.52 1.43
C ARG A 277 18.65 -125.54 1.33
N ILE A 278 17.57 -125.20 0.64
CA ILE A 278 16.46 -126.14 0.36
C ILE A 278 16.96 -127.30 -0.51
N LYS A 279 17.78 -127.01 -1.53
CA LYS A 279 18.34 -128.03 -2.41
C LYS A 279 19.22 -129.02 -1.64
N GLU A 280 20.10 -128.52 -0.78
CA GLU A 280 20.96 -129.33 0.10
C GLU A 280 20.13 -130.21 1.04
N LEU A 281 19.12 -129.65 1.71
CA LEU A 281 18.21 -130.43 2.55
C LEU A 281 17.46 -131.51 1.77
N LYS A 282 17.09 -131.23 0.51
CA LYS A 282 16.45 -132.21 -0.37
C LYS A 282 17.38 -133.37 -0.72
N GLU A 283 18.65 -133.09 -1.05
CA GLU A 283 19.66 -134.13 -1.31
C GLU A 283 19.87 -135.01 -0.06
N ASN A 284 20.02 -134.40 1.12
CA ASN A 284 20.12 -135.13 2.40
C ASN A 284 18.89 -136.00 2.70
N ILE A 285 17.67 -135.52 2.40
CA ILE A 285 16.44 -136.32 2.56
C ILE A 285 16.45 -137.55 1.66
N GLU A 286 16.88 -137.41 0.40
CA GLU A 286 16.94 -138.57 -0.51
C GLU A 286 18.03 -139.56 -0.10
N GLU A 287 19.19 -139.10 0.37
CA GLU A 287 20.20 -139.98 0.98
C GLU A 287 19.61 -140.75 2.17
N LEU A 288 18.97 -140.07 3.12
CA LEU A 288 18.32 -140.72 4.26
C LEU A 288 17.23 -141.71 3.84
N LYS A 289 16.46 -141.39 2.78
CA LYS A 289 15.45 -142.29 2.23
C LYS A 289 16.07 -143.56 1.66
N THR A 290 17.19 -143.47 0.93
CA THR A 290 17.89 -144.66 0.44
C THR A 290 18.45 -145.52 1.57
N VAL A 291 18.98 -144.91 2.64
CA VAL A 291 19.43 -145.62 3.84
C VAL A 291 18.25 -146.31 4.53
N LEU A 292 17.11 -145.63 4.65
CA LEU A 292 15.90 -146.18 5.27
C LEU A 292 15.40 -147.40 4.47
N GLN A 293 15.30 -147.31 3.15
CA GLN A 293 14.95 -148.45 2.28
C GLN A 293 15.92 -149.62 2.46
N ASN A 294 17.22 -149.35 2.56
CA ASN A 294 18.23 -150.39 2.82
C ASN A 294 18.03 -151.08 4.19
N ARG A 295 17.70 -150.31 5.23
CA ARG A 295 17.39 -150.85 6.56
C ARG A 295 16.10 -151.65 6.56
N GLU A 296 15.09 -151.20 5.82
CA GLU A 296 13.82 -151.90 5.64
C GLU A 296 14.05 -153.28 4.98
N LEU A 297 14.85 -153.36 3.90
CA LEU A 297 15.27 -154.63 3.30
C LEU A 297 16.04 -155.54 4.26
N GLN A 298 16.91 -154.98 5.11
CA GLN A 298 17.61 -155.76 6.14
C GLN A 298 16.64 -156.33 7.19
N ILE A 299 15.63 -155.56 7.61
CA ILE A 299 14.60 -156.01 8.54
C ILE A 299 13.77 -157.12 7.90
N GLU A 300 13.30 -156.95 6.67
CA GLU A 300 12.58 -158.00 5.93
C GLU A 300 13.39 -159.30 5.83
N LEU A 301 14.69 -159.21 5.50
CA LEU A 301 15.58 -160.37 5.45
C LEU A 301 15.69 -161.07 6.81
N LEU A 302 15.84 -160.30 7.89
CA LEU A 302 15.88 -160.83 9.26
C LEU A 302 14.55 -161.46 9.66
N GLU A 303 13.41 -160.88 9.29
CA GLU A 303 12.08 -161.45 9.53
C GLU A 303 11.90 -162.79 8.81
N VAL A 304 12.32 -162.89 7.54
CA VAL A 304 12.32 -164.15 6.77
C VAL A 304 13.21 -165.19 7.44
N ASN A 305 14.42 -164.81 7.86
CA ASN A 305 15.32 -165.72 8.58
C ASN A 305 14.76 -166.18 9.93
N ASN A 306 14.10 -165.28 10.67
CA ASN A 306 13.50 -165.60 11.97
C ASN A 306 12.29 -166.54 11.81
N LYS A 307 11.47 -166.35 10.76
CA LYS A 307 10.42 -167.32 10.37
C LYS A 307 11.04 -168.69 10.08
N ARG A 308 12.12 -168.75 9.30
CA ARG A 308 12.85 -170.01 9.00
C ARG A 308 13.44 -170.68 10.25
N CYS A 309 13.98 -169.92 11.20
CA CYS A 309 14.45 -170.44 12.49
C CYS A 309 13.30 -171.01 13.35
N LYS A 310 12.14 -170.35 13.35
CA LYS A 310 10.94 -170.87 14.04
C LYS A 310 10.45 -172.17 13.40
N GLU A 311 10.51 -172.30 12.08
CA GLU A 311 10.19 -173.56 11.38
C GLU A 311 11.17 -174.71 11.72
N GLN A 312 12.45 -174.41 11.95
CA GLN A 312 13.45 -175.40 12.37
C GLN A 312 13.31 -175.84 13.83
N LEU A 313 12.85 -174.97 14.73
CA LEU A 313 12.60 -175.31 16.14
C LEU A 313 11.35 -176.16 16.37
N HIS A 314 10.43 -176.22 15.40
CA HIS A 314 9.28 -177.14 15.42
C HIS A 314 9.61 -178.55 14.89
N GLN A 315 10.87 -178.83 14.55
CA GLN A 315 11.37 -180.15 14.10
C GLN A 315 12.38 -180.80 15.08
N SER A 316 12.48 -180.32 16.32
CA SER A 316 13.06 -181.07 17.46
C SER A 316 11.96 -181.66 18.33
#